data_AF-A0A497NZQ3-F1
#
_entry.id   AF-A0A497NZQ3-F1
#
_cell.length_a   1.000
_cell.length_b   1.000
_cell.length_c   1.000
_cell.angle_alpha   90.00
_cell.angle_beta   90.00
_cell.angle_gamma   90.00
#
_symmetry.space_group_name_H-M   'P 1'
#
loop_
_entity.id
_entity.type
_entity.pdbx_description
1 polymer ?
#
loop_
_entity_poly.entity_id
_entity_poly.type
_entity_poly.pdbx_seq_one_letter_code
_entity_poly.pdbx_strand_id
1 'polypeptide(L)' 'MGKYTTVTAKVPVELKKKLRESGVNISQLVRRAIEEEIKRREEKALRTLAKEASQLLKKIPPDEFTKAIRETRDEN' A
#
# COMPACT_ATOMS: atom_id res chain seq x y z
N MET A 1 11.31 0.82 -22.45
CA MET A 1 11.73 2.02 -21.69
C MET A 1 10.48 2.58 -20.99
N GLY A 2 10.40 2.49 -19.66
CA GLY A 2 9.19 2.93 -18.93
C GLY A 2 8.96 4.43 -19.05
N LYS A 3 7.68 4.86 -19.11
CA LYS A 3 7.32 6.28 -19.06
C LYS A 3 7.64 6.82 -17.66
N TYR A 4 8.68 7.64 -17.55
CA TYR A 4 8.96 8.42 -16.34
C TYR A 4 8.38 9.82 -16.47
N THR A 5 7.87 10.36 -15.37
CA THR A 5 7.48 11.77 -15.27
C THR A 5 8.37 12.49 -14.25
N THR A 6 8.59 13.78 -14.44
CA THR A 6 9.42 14.59 -13.53
C THR A 6 8.54 15.16 -12.43
N VAL A 7 8.97 14.97 -11.18
CA VAL A 7 8.38 15.63 -10.01
C VAL A 7 9.39 16.61 -9.43
N THR A 8 8.95 17.84 -9.16
CA THR A 8 9.78 18.90 -8.56
C THR A 8 9.29 19.21 -7.15
N ALA A 9 10.21 19.15 -6.19
CA ALA A 9 9.97 19.53 -4.80
C ALA A 9 11.04 20.50 -4.34
N LYS A 10 10.63 21.57 -3.64
CA LYS A 10 11.56 22.49 -3.00
C LYS A 10 12.02 21.88 -1.68
N VAL A 11 13.33 21.93 -1.44
CA VAL A 11 13.96 21.49 -0.20
C VAL A 11 14.91 22.56 0.31
N PRO A 12 15.09 22.69 1.64
CA PRO A 12 16.12 23.54 2.22
C PRO A 12 17.51 23.27 1.62
N VAL A 13 18.26 24.34 1.37
CA VAL A 13 19.57 24.26 0.71
C VAL A 13 20.54 23.41 1.52
N GLU A 14 20.49 23.51 2.85
CA GLU A 14 21.33 22.73 3.77
C GLU A 14 21.11 21.22 3.62
N LEU A 15 19.86 20.78 3.47
CA LEU A 15 19.54 19.35 3.30
C LEU A 15 20.05 18.83 1.96
N LYS A 16 19.86 19.61 0.89
CA LYS A 16 20.40 19.27 -0.43
C LYS A 16 21.93 19.16 -0.41
N LYS A 17 22.60 20.06 0.33
CA LYS A 17 24.06 20.05 0.50
C LYS A 17 24.52 18.81 1.26
N LYS A 18 23.92 18.51 2.41
CA LYS A 18 24.22 17.30 3.20
C LYS A 18 24.05 16.01 2.40
N LEU A 19 22.95 15.90 1.64
CA LEU A 19 22.69 14.73 0.78
C LEU A 19 23.76 14.56 -0.31
N ARG A 20 24.22 15.66 -0.91
CA ARG A 20 25.31 15.64 -1.90
C ARG A 20 26.65 15.25 -1.29
N GLU A 21 27.01 15.85 -0.16
CA GLU A 21 28.26 15.56 0.56
C GLU A 21 28.31 14.11 1.03
N SER A 22 27.16 13.55 1.38
CA SER A 22 27.02 12.14 1.78
C SER A 22 27.00 11.16 0.60
N GLY A 23 27.13 11.64 -0.65
CA GLY A 23 27.11 10.81 -1.85
C GLY A 23 25.74 10.17 -2.17
N VAL A 24 24.64 10.67 -1.59
CA VAL A 24 23.32 10.06 -1.74
C VAL A 24 22.73 10.40 -3.11
N ASN A 25 22.29 9.38 -3.84
CA ASN A 25 21.54 9.57 -5.07
C ASN A 25 20.11 10.05 -4.77
N ILE A 26 19.89 11.36 -4.89
CA ILE A 26 18.60 12.00 -4.61
C ILE A 26 17.47 11.43 -5.48
N SER A 27 17.74 11.13 -6.75
CA SER A 27 16.69 10.60 -7.64
C SER A 27 16.25 9.20 -7.21
N GLN A 28 17.21 8.33 -6.86
CA GLN A 28 16.91 7.01 -6.33
C GLN A 28 16.17 7.10 -4.99
N LEU A 29 16.61 8.00 -4.09
CA LEU A 29 15.96 8.23 -2.81
C LEU A 29 14.49 8.64 -2.98
N VAL A 30 14.23 9.61 -3.86
CA VAL A 30 12.87 10.10 -4.12
C VAL A 30 11.99 9.01 -4.73
N ARG A 31 12.49 8.27 -5.73
CA ARG A 31 11.73 7.16 -6.34
C ARG A 31 11.36 6.11 -5.31
N ARG A 32 12.33 5.66 -4.51
CA ARG A 32 12.11 4.66 -3.46
C ARG A 32 11.11 5.15 -2.42
N ALA A 33 11.22 6.40 -1.98
CA ALA A 33 10.30 6.97 -1.00
C ALA A 33 8.86 7.03 -1.53
N ILE A 34 8.68 7.36 -2.82
CA ILE A 34 7.35 7.36 -3.46
C ILE A 34 6.79 5.94 -3.54
N GLU A 35 7.59 4.97 -4.00
CA GLU A 35 7.17 3.56 -4.10
C GLU A 35 6.79 2.97 -2.74
N GLU A 36 7.61 3.21 -1.71
CA GLU A 36 7.35 2.75 -0.34
C GLU A 36 6.08 3.38 0.25
N GLU A 37 5.85 4.68 0.03
CA GLU A 37 4.65 5.37 0.50
C GLU A 37 3.38 4.87 -0.22
N ILE A 38 3.45 4.60 -1.53
CA ILE A 38 2.34 4.00 -2.28
C ILE A 38 2.01 2.62 -1.72
N LYS A 39 3.02 1.75 -1.61
CA LYS A 39 2.84 0.39 -1.08
C LYS A 39 2.22 0.41 0.33
N ARG A 40 2.70 1.30 1.20
CA ARG A 40 2.16 1.47 2.55
C ARG A 40 0.68 1.87 2.54
N ARG A 41 0.28 2.75 1.63
CA ARG A 41 -1.13 3.17 1.49
C ARG A 41 -2.01 2.06 0.95
N GLU A 42 -1.54 1.31 -0.04
CA GLU A 42 -2.25 0.14 -0.57
C GLU A 42 -2.46 -0.92 0.51
N GLU A 43 -1.40 -1.28 1.25
CA GLU A 43 -1.50 -2.22 2.37
C GLU A 43 -2.48 -1.73 3.44
N LYS A 44 -2.47 -0.43 3.75
CA LYS A 44 -3.42 0.15 4.71
C LYS A 44 -4.85 0.07 4.19
N ALA A 45 -5.09 0.35 2.92
CA ALA A 45 -6.41 0.25 2.31
C ALA A 45 -6.94 -1.19 2.33
N LEU A 46 -6.10 -2.17 1.95
CA LEU A 46 -6.44 -3.59 2.01
C LEU A 46 -6.78 -4.04 3.43
N ARG A 47 -6.01 -3.62 4.43
CA ARG A 47 -6.28 -3.92 5.84
C ARG A 47 -7.60 -3.32 6.31
N THR A 48 -7.92 -2.11 5.88
CA THR A 48 -9.20 -1.46 6.20
C THR A 48 -10.37 -2.23 5.59
N LEU A 49 -10.29 -2.57 4.30
CA LEU A 49 -11.31 -3.36 3.60
C LEU A 49 -11.52 -4.74 4.26
N ALA A 50 -10.43 -5.44 4.58
CA ALA A 50 -10.50 -6.73 5.26
C ALA A 50 -11.16 -6.60 6.65
N LYS A 51 -10.88 -5.50 7.37
CA LYS A 51 -11.49 -5.22 8.67
C LYS A 51 -12.98 -4.93 8.54
N GLU A 52 -13.38 -4.13 7.57
CA GLU A 52 -14.80 -3.83 7.27
C GLU A 52 -15.56 -5.10 6.89
N ALA A 53 -14.99 -5.91 5.99
CA ALA A 53 -15.54 -7.21 5.62
C ALA A 53 -15.69 -8.13 6.85
N SER A 54 -14.65 -8.24 7.70
CA SER A 54 -14.72 -9.03 8.93
C SER A 54 -15.82 -8.54 9.87
N GLN A 55 -16.02 -7.23 10.00
CA GLN A 55 -17.09 -6.66 10.83
C GLN A 55 -18.48 -6.97 10.27
N LEU A 56 -18.67 -6.95 8.96
CA LEU A 56 -19.91 -7.36 8.32
C LEU A 56 -20.17 -8.86 8.52
N LEU A 57 -19.15 -9.69 8.30
CA LEU A 57 -19.25 -11.13 8.45
C LEU A 57 -19.51 -11.58 9.89
N LYS A 58 -19.02 -10.86 10.90
CA LYS A 58 -19.34 -11.12 12.31
C LYS A 58 -20.84 -11.00 12.65
N LYS A 59 -21.64 -10.33 11.82
CA LYS A 59 -23.09 -10.23 12.01
C LYS A 59 -23.82 -11.49 11.55
N ILE A 60 -23.15 -12.37 10.81
CA ILE A 60 -23.69 -13.63 10.30
C ILE A 60 -23.33 -14.75 11.29
N PRO A 61 -24.26 -15.62 11.67
CA PRO A 61 -23.96 -16.79 12.49
C PRO A 61 -22.89 -17.69 11.84
N PRO A 62 -21.95 -18.25 12.62
CA PRO A 62 -20.90 -19.12 12.08
C PRO A 62 -21.44 -20.33 11.30
N ASP A 63 -22.58 -20.86 11.71
CA ASP A 63 -23.20 -22.04 11.11
C ASP A 63 -23.80 -21.75 9.72
N GLU A 64 -24.41 -20.57 9.53
CA GLU A 64 -24.89 -20.13 8.21
C GLU A 64 -23.73 -19.84 7.27
N PHE A 65 -22.66 -19.25 7.79
CA PHE A 65 -21.47 -18.93 6.99
C PHE A 65 -20.75 -20.19 6.51
N THR A 66 -20.61 -21.19 7.38
CA THR A 66 -19.99 -22.49 7.03
C THR A 66 -20.86 -23.30 6.07
N LYS A 67 -22.19 -23.24 6.22
CA LYS A 67 -23.12 -23.87 5.27
C LYS A 67 -23.01 -23.26 3.88
N ALA A 68 -23.03 -21.93 3.76
CA ALA A 68 -22.88 -21.23 2.48
C ALA A 68 -21.55 -21.54 1.79
N ILE A 69 -20.44 -21.63 2.54
CA ILE A 69 -19.13 -22.01 1.98
C ILE A 69 -19.13 -23.46 1.47
N ARG A 70 -19.75 -24.39 2.22
CA ARG A 70 -19.86 -25.79 1.78
C ARG A 70 -20.70 -25.91 0.51
N GLU A 71 -21.86 -25.26 0.46
CA GLU A 71 -22.73 -25.27 -0.71
C GLU A 71 -22.01 -24.71 -1.95
N THR A 72 -21.27 -23.60 -1.82
CA THR A 72 -20.50 -23.01 -2.93
C THR A 72 -19.36 -23.92 -3.41
N ARG A 73 -18.78 -24.72 -2.50
CA ARG A 73 -17.69 -25.66 -2.81
C ARG A 73 -18.19 -26.92 -3.48
N ASP A 74 -19.39 -27.37 -3.15
CA ASP A 74 -19.99 -28.57 -3.72
C ASP A 74 -20.72 -28.29 -5.06
N GLU A 75 -20.98 -27.02 -5.39
CA GLU A 75 -21.52 -26.55 -6.68
C GLU A 75 -20.47 -26.30 -7.78
N ASN A 76 -19.16 -26.31 -7.47
CA ASN A 76 -18.04 -26.25 -8.45
C ASN A 76 -17.33 -27.59 -8.59
#